data_AF-A0A7S2M0K8-F1
#
_entry.id   AF-A0A7S2M0K8-F1
#
_cell.length_a   1.000
_cell.length_b   1.000
_cell.length_c   1.000
_cell.angle_alpha   90.00
_cell.angle_beta   90.00
_cell.angle_gamma   90.00
#
_symmetry.space_group_name_H-M   'P 1'
#
loop_
_entity.id
_entity.type
_entity.pdbx_description
1 polymer ?
#
loop_
_entity_poly.entity_id
_entity_poly.type
_entity_poly.pdbx_seq_one_letter_code
_entity_poly.pdbx_strand_id
1 'polypeptide(L)'
;TVEPWAGFVIGLVAGWVYLGASALILRLKIDDAVDAIPVHMFGGAWGVLATGLFSNPNRMGLAGYATGNLGWFYEWGRGSGNFTLMGIQICSILFVFGWTVCIFTPF
;
A
#
# COMPACT_ATOMS: atom_id res chain seq x y z
N THR A 1 -4.89 -7.29 -8.51
CA THR A 1 -4.41 -6.70 -9.78
C THR A 1 -5.25 -5.48 -10.11
N VAL A 2 -4.72 -4.50 -10.85
CA VAL A 2 -5.37 -3.19 -11.08
C VAL A 2 -5.52 -2.87 -12.58
N GLU A 3 -6.43 -1.96 -12.92
CA GLU A 3 -6.54 -1.40 -14.27
C GLU A 3 -5.36 -0.48 -14.61
N PRO A 4 -5.00 -0.28 -15.90
CA PRO A 4 -3.82 0.50 -16.28
C PRO A 4 -3.92 1.97 -15.85
N TRP A 5 -5.13 2.56 -15.94
CA TRP A 5 -5.37 3.92 -15.47
C TRP A 5 -5.14 4.04 -13.95
N ALA A 6 -5.52 3.01 -13.19
CA ALA A 6 -5.30 2.97 -11.75
C ALA A 6 -3.80 2.83 -11.46
N GLY A 7 -3.07 2.05 -12.25
CA GLY A 7 -1.60 1.98 -12.18
C GLY A 7 -0.93 3.35 -12.33
N PHE A 8 -1.39 4.18 -13.28
CA PHE A 8 -0.92 5.56 -13.44
C PHE A 8 -1.18 6.41 -12.18
N VAL A 9 -2.40 6.37 -11.65
CA VAL A 9 -2.78 7.11 -10.43
C VAL A 9 -1.95 6.65 -9.23
N ILE A 10 -1.76 5.35 -9.06
CA ILE A 10 -0.96 4.77 -7.97
C ILE A 10 0.49 5.27 -8.06
N GLY A 11 1.09 5.29 -9.25
CA GLY A 11 2.44 5.81 -9.47
C GLY A 11 2.55 7.31 -9.17
N LEU A 12 1.58 8.11 -9.62
CA LEU A 12 1.56 9.54 -9.34
C LEU A 12 1.47 9.84 -7.83
N VAL A 13 0.58 9.14 -7.11
CA VAL A 13 0.47 9.29 -5.66
C VAL A 13 1.71 8.77 -4.94
N ALA A 14 2.34 7.70 -5.43
CA ALA A 14 3.59 7.18 -4.86
C ALA A 14 4.71 8.23 -4.90
N GLY A 15 4.80 9.03 -5.96
CA GLY A 15 5.73 10.16 -6.04
C GLY A 15 5.50 11.21 -4.94
N TRP A 16 4.25 11.57 -4.69
CA TRP A 16 3.91 12.49 -3.59
C TRP A 16 4.18 11.89 -2.21
N VAL A 17 3.88 10.60 -2.02
CA VAL A 17 4.20 9.87 -0.78
C VAL A 17 5.71 9.88 -0.54
N TYR A 18 6.52 9.61 -1.56
CA TYR A 18 7.98 9.67 -1.48
C TYR A 18 8.47 11.06 -1.07
N LEU A 19 8.03 12.12 -1.76
CA LEU A 19 8.46 13.50 -1.46
C LEU A 19 8.11 13.90 -0.03
N GLY A 20 6.90 13.58 0.42
CA GLY A 20 6.45 13.85 1.79
C GLY A 20 7.24 13.05 2.84
N ALA A 21 7.51 11.77 2.56
CA ALA A 21 8.27 10.90 3.45
C ALA A 21 9.74 11.31 3.55
N SER A 22 10.42 11.61 2.44
CA SER A 22 11.81 12.08 2.45
C SER A 22 11.94 13.38 3.25
N ALA A 23 11.03 14.34 3.02
CA ALA A 23 10.98 15.58 3.81
C ALA A 23 10.75 15.32 5.31
N LEU A 24 9.94 14.30 5.67
CA LEU A 24 9.72 13.90 7.06
C LEU A 24 10.98 13.29 7.69
N ILE A 25 11.64 12.35 7.00
CA ILE A 25 12.86 11.68 7.48
C ILE A 25 13.98 12.70 7.71
N LEU A 26 14.16 13.64 6.77
CA LEU A 26 15.10 14.76 6.93
C LEU A 26 14.75 15.65 8.15
N ARG A 27 13.48 15.97 8.36
CA ARG A 27 13.03 16.75 9.53
C ARG A 27 13.26 16.02 10.86
N LEU A 28 13.16 14.70 10.85
CA LEU A 28 13.47 13.85 12.00
C LEU A 28 14.98 13.66 12.22
N LYS A 29 15.83 14.20 11.34
CA LYS A 29 17.29 14.07 11.36
C LYS A 29 17.76 12.61 11.36
N ILE A 30 17.02 11.76 10.67
CA ILE A 30 17.38 10.36 10.44
C ILE A 30 18.26 10.34 9.18
N ASP A 31 19.49 9.87 9.33
CA ASP A 31 20.44 9.74 8.21
C ASP A 31 20.14 8.48 7.40
N ASP A 32 19.21 8.61 6.45
CA ASP A 32 18.88 7.58 5.48
C ASP A 32 19.65 7.85 4.18
N ALA A 33 20.86 7.29 4.08
CA ALA A 33 21.84 7.61 3.04
C ALA A 33 21.34 7.47 1.59
N VAL A 34 20.30 6.67 1.35
CA VAL A 34 19.78 6.37 0.01
C VAL A 34 18.27 6.58 -0.13
N ASP A 35 17.62 7.24 0.84
CA ASP A 35 16.16 7.32 0.95
C ASP A 35 15.46 5.93 0.92
N ALA A 36 16.06 4.91 1.55
CA ALA A 36 15.48 3.58 1.60
C ALA A 36 14.10 3.58 2.31
N ILE A 37 13.95 4.35 3.38
CA ILE A 37 12.72 4.45 4.16
C ILE A 37 11.60 5.13 3.33
N PRO A 38 11.79 6.34 2.75
CA PRO A 38 10.79 6.95 1.87
C PRO A 38 10.38 6.07 0.68
N VAL A 39 11.34 5.48 -0.03
CA VAL A 39 11.06 4.69 -1.24
C VAL A 39 10.38 3.37 -0.90
N HIS A 40 10.95 2.59 0.01
CA HIS A 40 10.51 1.21 0.25
C HIS A 40 9.47 1.08 1.36
N MET A 41 9.66 1.76 2.50
CA MET A 41 8.70 1.66 3.61
C MET A 41 7.41 2.41 3.27
N PHE A 42 7.49 3.72 3.01
CA PHE A 42 6.31 4.53 2.73
C PHE A 42 5.72 4.22 1.34
N GLY A 43 6.56 4.12 0.31
CA GLY A 43 6.11 3.72 -1.03
C GLY A 43 5.52 2.30 -1.06
N GLY A 44 6.12 1.35 -0.34
CA GLY A 44 5.59 0.00 -0.18
C GLY A 44 4.24 -0.02 0.54
N ALA A 45 4.12 0.69 1.66
CA ALA A 45 2.86 0.81 2.39
C ALA A 45 1.75 1.41 1.50
N TRP A 46 2.06 2.43 0.71
CA TRP A 46 1.12 2.98 -0.28
C TRP A 46 0.71 1.94 -1.33
N GLY A 47 1.63 1.15 -1.88
CA GLY A 47 1.31 0.09 -2.85
C GLY A 47 0.37 -0.98 -2.27
N VAL A 48 0.56 -1.33 -1.00
CA VAL A 48 -0.30 -2.27 -0.27
C VAL A 48 -1.70 -1.67 -0.04
N LEU A 49 -1.79 -0.41 0.39
CA LEU A 49 -3.08 0.30 0.50
C LEU A 49 -3.79 0.42 -0.86
N ALA A 50 -3.06 0.76 -1.91
CA ALA A 50 -3.57 0.85 -3.26
C ALA A 50 -4.15 -0.48 -3.76
N THR A 51 -3.55 -1.60 -3.37
CA THR A 51 -4.11 -2.94 -3.62
C THR A 51 -5.47 -3.10 -2.94
N GLY A 52 -5.61 -2.64 -1.70
CA GLY A 52 -6.89 -2.62 -0.97
C GLY A 52 -7.96 -1.71 -1.57
N LEU A 53 -7.56 -0.66 -2.31
CA LEU A 53 -8.48 0.29 -2.95
C LEU A 53 -8.89 -0.13 -4.37
N PHE A 54 -7.93 -0.50 -5.21
CA PHE A 54 -8.07 -0.57 -6.67
C PHE A 54 -8.07 -2.00 -7.24
N SER A 55 -8.09 -3.02 -6.40
CA SER A 55 -8.12 -4.41 -6.87
C SER A 55 -9.37 -4.71 -7.69
N ASN A 56 -9.17 -4.95 -8.99
CA ASN A 56 -10.25 -5.13 -9.97
C ASN A 56 -10.70 -6.60 -10.03
N PRO A 57 -12.02 -6.89 -9.96
CA PRO A 57 -12.54 -8.26 -9.96
C PRO A 57 -12.13 -9.09 -11.17
N ASN A 58 -12.27 -8.54 -12.38
CA ASN A 58 -12.01 -9.27 -13.62
C ASN A 58 -10.53 -9.63 -13.73
N ARG A 59 -9.65 -8.67 -13.44
CA ARG A 59 -8.20 -8.90 -13.47
C ARG A 59 -7.73 -9.83 -12.36
N MET A 60 -8.41 -9.86 -11.23
CA MET A 60 -8.10 -10.79 -10.15
C MET A 60 -8.45 -12.23 -10.56
N GLY A 61 -9.61 -12.42 -11.20
CA GLY A 61 -10.00 -13.70 -11.76
C GLY A 61 -9.02 -14.20 -12.83
N LEU A 62 -8.58 -13.33 -13.75
CA LEU A 62 -7.57 -13.65 -14.75
C LEU A 62 -6.21 -14.02 -14.14
N ALA A 63 -5.86 -13.47 -12.99
CA ALA A 63 -4.64 -13.78 -12.26
C ALA A 63 -4.76 -15.03 -11.36
N GLY A 64 -5.90 -15.74 -11.39
CA GLY A 64 -6.11 -16.98 -10.64
C GLY A 64 -6.55 -16.77 -9.19
N TYR A 65 -6.94 -15.56 -8.78
CA TYR A 65 -7.44 -15.32 -7.43
C TYR A 65 -8.92 -15.69 -7.32
N ALA A 66 -9.23 -16.66 -6.44
CA ALA A 66 -10.60 -17.11 -6.15
C ALA A 66 -11.21 -16.40 -4.92
N THR A 67 -11.13 -15.07 -4.85
CA THR A 67 -11.65 -14.27 -3.74
C THR A 67 -12.80 -13.36 -4.18
N GLY A 68 -13.88 -13.33 -3.39
CA GLY A 68 -15.00 -12.39 -3.56
C GLY A 68 -14.77 -11.00 -2.97
N ASN A 69 -13.64 -10.79 -2.28
CA ASN A 69 -13.25 -9.52 -1.70
C ASN A 69 -12.50 -8.68 -2.74
N LEU A 70 -13.03 -7.51 -3.05
CA LEU A 70 -12.53 -6.62 -4.09
C LEU A 70 -11.82 -5.40 -3.50
N GLY A 71 -11.20 -4.61 -4.36
CA GLY A 71 -10.76 -3.26 -3.99
C GLY A 71 -11.95 -2.45 -3.49
N TRP A 72 -11.74 -1.63 -2.46
CA TRP A 72 -12.84 -0.96 -1.76
C TRP A 72 -13.67 -0.03 -2.65
N PHE A 73 -13.07 0.57 -3.69
CA PHE A 73 -13.82 1.35 -4.67
C PHE A 73 -14.77 0.49 -5.51
N TYR A 74 -14.41 -0.75 -5.82
CA TYR A 74 -15.29 -1.69 -6.51
C TYR A 74 -16.37 -2.24 -5.59
N GLU A 75 -16.08 -2.42 -4.30
CA GLU A 75 -17.09 -2.76 -3.29
C GLU A 75 -18.18 -1.69 -3.24
N TRP A 76 -17.79 -0.42 -3.09
CA TRP A 76 -18.74 0.69 -3.09
C TRP A 76 -19.53 0.76 -4.40
N GLY A 77 -18.87 0.58 -5.54
CA GLY A 77 -19.52 0.59 -6.85
C GLY A 77 -20.58 -0.50 -7.04
N ARG A 78 -20.50 -1.62 -6.30
CA ARG A 78 -21.52 -2.68 -6.29
C ARG A 78 -22.53 -2.58 -5.13
N GLY A 79 -22.53 -1.47 -4.39
CA GLY A 79 -23.41 -1.25 -3.23
C GLY A 79 -22.99 -1.99 -1.95
N SER A 80 -21.74 -2.45 -1.88
CA SER A 80 -21.17 -3.16 -0.75
C SER A 80 -20.17 -2.28 0.01
N GLY A 81 -20.22 -2.31 1.33
CA GLY A 81 -19.22 -1.66 2.19
C GLY A 81 -18.07 -2.59 2.59
N ASN A 82 -18.00 -3.82 2.04
CA ASN A 82 -17.11 -4.87 2.52
C ASN A 82 -15.66 -4.38 2.58
N PHE A 83 -15.13 -4.31 3.79
CA PHE A 83 -13.81 -3.77 4.08
C PHE A 83 -12.75 -4.89 4.21
N THR A 84 -13.10 -6.15 3.94
CA THR A 84 -12.22 -7.29 4.23
C THR A 84 -10.87 -7.19 3.54
N LEU A 85 -10.82 -6.93 2.23
CA LEU A 85 -9.54 -6.82 1.52
C LEU A 85 -8.70 -5.66 2.06
N MET A 86 -9.31 -4.48 2.21
CA MET A 86 -8.63 -3.30 2.72
C MET A 86 -8.10 -3.50 4.15
N GLY A 87 -8.94 -4.04 5.03
CA GLY A 87 -8.57 -4.35 6.41
C GLY A 87 -7.39 -5.32 6.48
N ILE A 88 -7.37 -6.36 5.65
CA ILE A 88 -6.23 -7.28 5.54
C ILE A 88 -4.97 -6.54 5.09
N GLN A 89 -5.06 -5.64 4.09
CA GLN A 89 -3.90 -4.85 3.65
C GLN A 89 -3.36 -3.97 4.77
N ILE A 90 -4.22 -3.30 5.54
CA ILE A 90 -3.81 -2.50 6.71
C ILE A 90 -3.16 -3.37 7.78
N CYS A 91 -3.77 -4.51 8.13
CA CYS A 91 -3.18 -5.47 9.06
C CYS A 91 -1.80 -5.95 8.59
N SER A 92 -1.62 -6.17 7.29
CA SER A 92 -0.33 -6.58 6.73
C SER A 92 0.74 -5.50 6.88
N ILE A 93 0.40 -4.22 6.66
CA ILE A 93 1.31 -3.09 6.86
C ILE A 93 1.74 -3.01 8.32
N LEU A 94 0.77 -3.07 9.25
CA LEU A 94 1.05 -3.01 10.68
C LEU A 94 1.92 -4.19 11.14
N PHE A 95 1.63 -5.39 10.63
CA PHE A 95 2.41 -6.59 10.94
C PHE A 95 3.85 -6.47 10.42
N VAL A 96 4.04 -6.09 9.15
CA VAL A 96 5.39 -5.94 8.55
C VAL A 96 6.17 -4.86 9.29
N PHE A 97 5.58 -3.68 9.51
CA PHE A 97 6.22 -2.59 10.24
C PHE A 97 6.60 -3.02 11.67
N GLY A 98 5.65 -3.59 12.41
CA GLY A 98 5.86 -4.04 13.78
C GLY A 98 6.92 -5.14 13.88
N TRP A 99 6.84 -6.16 13.02
CA TRP A 99 7.84 -7.23 12.96
C TRP A 99 9.23 -6.68 12.66
N THR A 100 9.38 -5.83 11.64
CA THR A 100 10.66 -5.20 11.30
C THR A 100 11.19 -4.36 12.46
N VAL A 101 10.39 -3.49 13.08
CA VAL A 101 10.86 -2.70 14.23
C VAL A 101 11.29 -3.61 15.38
N CYS A 102 10.48 -4.62 15.74
CA CYS A 102 10.76 -5.53 16.86
C CYS A 102 12.05 -6.33 16.70
N ILE A 103 12.43 -6.73 15.48
CA ILE A 103 13.65 -7.51 15.25
C ILE A 103 14.90 -6.66 15.05
N PHE A 104 14.75 -5.42 14.56
CA PHE A 104 15.87 -4.51 14.27
C PHE A 104 16.13 -3.48 15.39
N THR A 105 15.31 -3.41 16.44
CA THR A 105 15.60 -2.69 17.69
C THR A 105 15.65 -3.71 18.85
N PRO A 106 16.70 -3.75 19.70
CA PRO A 106 17.48 -2.63 20.22
C PRO A 106 18.98 -2.82 20.00
N PHE A 107 19.53 -2.22 18.95
CA PHE A 107 20.94 -1.86 18.88
C PHE A 107 21.04 -0.34 18.89
#